data_AF-A0A6G7XXQ8-F1
#
_entry.id   AF-A0A6G7XXQ8-F1
#
_cell.length_a   1.000
_cell.length_b   1.000
_cell.length_c   1.000
_cell.angle_alpha   90.00
_cell.angle_beta   90.00
_cell.angle_gamma   90.00
#
_symmetry.space_group_name_H-M   'P 1'
#
loop_
_entity.id
_entity.type
_entity.pdbx_description
1 polymer ?
#
loop_
_entity_poly.entity_id
_entity_poly.type
_entity_poly.pdbx_seq_one_letter_code
_entity_poly.pdbx_strand_id
1 'polypeptide(L)' 'MMNTPKFDDITSALFIQPHPDDNEIGAGGMMAKLVDKGIPVYSLTVTKGDGGVMYTVPKNLRKSVIMKRNMLLIFWE' A
#
# COMPACT_ATOMS: atom_id res chain seq x y z
N MET A 1 -10.42 -5.70 35.50
CA MET A 1 -10.48 -4.80 34.32
C MET A 1 -9.49 -5.30 33.30
N MET A 2 -9.87 -5.44 32.02
CA MET A 2 -8.93 -5.75 30.94
C MET A 2 -8.14 -4.49 30.59
N ASN A 3 -6.81 -4.59 30.55
CA ASN A 3 -5.98 -3.51 30.02
C ASN A 3 -6.12 -3.47 28.50
N THR A 4 -6.49 -2.32 27.96
CA THR A 4 -6.50 -2.08 26.53
C THR A 4 -5.07 -1.83 26.06
N PRO A 5 -4.61 -2.45 24.95
CA PRO A 5 -3.30 -2.18 24.41
C PRO A 5 -3.15 -0.70 24.07
N LYS A 6 -2.00 -0.16 24.43
CA LYS A 6 -1.57 1.21 24.13
C LYS A 6 -0.79 1.21 22.83
N PHE A 7 -0.60 2.41 22.29
CA PHE A 7 0.23 2.64 21.12
C PHE A 7 1.64 2.06 21.25
N ASP A 8 2.24 2.20 22.44
CA ASP A 8 3.61 1.74 22.69
C ASP A 8 3.71 0.21 22.88
N ASP A 9 2.58 -0.50 22.96
CA ASP A 9 2.56 -1.95 23.03
C ASP A 9 2.68 -2.61 21.64
N ILE A 10 2.71 -1.82 20.56
CA ILE A 10 2.84 -2.30 19.18
C ILE A 10 4.29 -2.73 18.93
N THR A 11 4.47 -4.00 18.55
CA THR A 11 5.79 -4.59 18.25
C THR A 11 6.00 -4.90 16.77
N SER A 12 4.94 -4.92 15.98
CA SER A 12 4.95 -5.01 14.50
C SER A 12 3.58 -4.59 13.96
N ALA A 13 3.53 -4.17 12.69
CA ALA A 13 2.28 -3.77 12.05
C ALA A 13 2.16 -4.27 10.61
N LEU A 14 0.97 -4.73 10.23
CA LEU A 14 0.60 -5.08 8.86
C LEU A 14 -0.54 -4.16 8.39
N PHE A 15 -0.30 -3.40 7.34
CA PHE A 15 -1.28 -2.55 6.68
C PHE A 15 -1.79 -3.24 5.42
N ILE A 16 -3.11 -3.39 5.29
CA ILE A 16 -3.74 -4.09 4.18
C ILE A 16 -4.52 -3.08 3.35
N GLN A 17 -4.16 -2.95 2.07
CA GLN A 17 -4.78 -2.03 1.13
C GLN A 17 -5.38 -2.76 -0.09
N PRO A 18 -6.56 -2.34 -0.56
CA PRO A 18 -7.12 -2.80 -1.83
C PRO A 18 -6.23 -2.48 -3.03
N HIS A 19 -5.76 -1.24 -3.16
CA HIS A 19 -5.01 -0.73 -4.30
C HIS A 19 -3.65 -0.14 -3.88
N PRO A 20 -2.70 0.01 -4.82
CA PRO A 20 -1.43 0.66 -4.54
C PRO A 20 -1.64 2.19 -4.48
N ASP A 21 -1.76 2.72 -3.26
CA ASP A 21 -1.84 4.16 -2.89
C ASP A 21 -2.68 4.37 -1.61
N ASP A 22 -3.62 3.47 -1.35
CA ASP A 22 -4.59 3.63 -0.26
C ASP A 22 -3.92 3.82 1.11
N ASN A 23 -2.84 3.09 1.42
CA ASN A 23 -2.12 3.22 2.69
C ASN A 23 -1.33 4.52 2.75
N GLU A 24 -0.69 4.95 1.67
CA GLU A 24 0.02 6.23 1.62
C GLU A 24 -0.92 7.39 1.95
N ILE A 25 -2.15 7.34 1.46
CA ILE A 25 -3.19 8.35 1.70
C ILE A 25 -3.84 8.18 3.08
N GLY A 26 -4.23 6.96 3.45
CA GLY A 26 -5.04 6.68 4.63
C GLY A 26 -4.24 6.51 5.93
N ALA A 27 -2.98 6.09 5.83
CA ALA A 27 -2.18 5.66 6.98
C ALA A 27 -0.68 5.99 6.88
N GLY A 28 -0.21 6.69 5.83
CA GLY A 28 1.22 6.88 5.57
C GLY A 28 1.97 7.53 6.74
N GLY A 29 1.37 8.54 7.38
CA GLY A 29 1.96 9.17 8.57
C GLY A 29 2.06 8.24 9.78
N MET A 30 1.12 7.31 9.94
CA MET A 30 1.15 6.30 11.00
C MET A 30 2.24 5.25 10.73
N MET A 31 2.34 4.80 9.47
CA MET A 31 3.41 3.88 9.05
C MET A 31 4.79 4.49 9.29
N ALA A 32 5.01 5.74 8.84
CA ALA A 32 6.27 6.46 9.06
C ALA A 32 6.62 6.56 10.56
N LYS A 33 5.65 6.90 11.41
CA LYS A 33 5.85 6.98 12.86
C LYS A 33 6.27 5.66 13.50
N LEU A 34 5.77 4.52 13.00
CA LEU A 34 6.17 3.20 13.49
C LEU A 34 7.58 2.83 13.00
N VAL A 35 7.90 3.12 11.73
CA VAL A 35 9.24 2.94 11.17
C VAL A 35 10.27 3.78 11.93
N ASP A 36 9.99 5.05 12.20
CA ASP A 36 10.86 5.95 12.99
C ASP A 36 11.14 5.42 14.41
N LYS A 37 10.22 4.61 14.96
CA LYS A 37 10.40 3.94 16.26
C LYS A 37 11.18 2.62 16.16
N GLY A 38 11.62 2.21 14.97
CA GLY A 38 12.26 0.92 14.71
C GLY A 38 11.29 -0.26 14.76
N ILE A 39 9.98 -0.02 14.66
CA ILE A 39 8.96 -1.08 14.65
C ILE A 39 8.80 -1.60 13.22
N PRO A 40 8.87 -2.93 12.98
CA PRO A 40 8.65 -3.50 11.65
C PRO A 40 7.26 -3.19 11.10
N VAL A 41 7.21 -2.61 9.89
CA VAL A 41 5.98 -2.29 9.17
C VAL A 41 5.94 -3.04 7.85
N TYR A 42 4.83 -3.72 7.59
CA TYR A 42 4.57 -4.48 6.37
C TYR A 42 3.33 -3.93 5.66
N SER A 43 3.32 -3.99 4.33
CA SER A 43 2.16 -3.64 3.51
C SER A 43 1.75 -4.84 2.65
N LEU A 44 0.45 -5.14 2.63
CA LEU A 44 -0.17 -6.11 1.73
C LEU A 44 -1.13 -5.37 0.80
N THR A 45 -0.81 -5.39 -0.49
CA THR A 45 -1.66 -4.82 -1.54
C THR A 45 -2.42 -5.94 -2.24
N VAL A 46 -3.75 -5.90 -2.17
CA VAL A 46 -4.61 -6.99 -2.67
C VAL A 46 -4.70 -7.00 -4.19
N THR A 47 -4.78 -5.83 -4.82
CA THR A 47 -4.93 -5.69 -6.28
C THR A 47 -3.89 -4.75 -6.86
N LYS A 48 -3.66 -4.82 -8.17
CA LYS A 48 -2.72 -3.94 -8.86
C LYS A 48 -3.23 -2.52 -9.09
N GLY A 49 -4.51 -2.23 -8.83
CA GLY A 49 -5.08 -0.90 -9.12
C GLY A 49 -5.22 -0.59 -10.61
N ASP A 50 -5.23 -1.58 -11.51
CA ASP A 50 -5.26 -1.38 -12.97
C ASP A 50 -6.48 -0.57 -13.47
N GLY A 51 -7.55 -0.48 -12.67
CA GLY A 51 -8.73 0.35 -12.94
C GLY A 51 -8.62 1.81 -12.53
N GLY A 52 -7.58 2.21 -11.78
CA GLY A 52 -7.40 3.56 -11.23
C GLY A 52 -6.84 4.58 -12.23
N VAL A 53 -6.23 4.12 -13.33
CA VAL A 53 -5.67 4.97 -14.39
C VAL A 53 -6.51 4.92 -15.65
N MET A 54 -7.13 6.05 -15.99
CA MET A 54 -7.86 6.20 -17.24
C MET A 54 -6.93 6.81 -18.30
N TYR A 55 -6.28 5.96 -19.09
CA TYR A 55 -5.58 6.43 -20.28
C TYR A 55 -6.62 6.87 -21.31
N THR A 56 -6.67 8.16 -21.61
CA THR A 56 -7.37 8.63 -22.81
C THR A 56 -6.51 8.29 -24.03
N VAL A 57 -6.45 7.00 -24.38
CA VAL A 57 -5.80 6.56 -25.62
C VAL A 57 -6.68 7.03 -26.79
N PRO A 58 -6.17 7.87 -27.70
CA PRO A 58 -6.85 8.17 -28.95
C PRO A 58 -7.26 6.86 -29.65
N LYS A 59 -8.48 6.80 -30.21
CA LYS A 59 -9.11 5.56 -30.70
C LYS A 59 -8.21 4.74 -31.65
N ASN A 60 -7.27 5.39 -32.35
CA ASN A 60 -6.32 4.79 -33.28
C ASN A 60 -5.11 4.06 -32.63
N LEU A 61 -4.89 4.18 -31.33
CA LEU A 61 -3.72 3.60 -30.62
C LEU A 61 -4.05 2.43 -29.68
N ARG A 62 -5.30 1.99 -29.60
CA ARG A 62 -5.76 0.97 -28.63
C ARG A 62 -5.17 -0.44 -28.79
N LYS A 63 -4.45 -0.75 -29.87
CA LYS A 63 -3.97 -2.13 -30.14
C LYS A 63 -2.59 -2.46 -29.55
N SER A 64 -1.80 -1.50 -29.10
CA SER A 64 -0.36 -1.72 -28.85
C SER A 64 0.09 -1.62 -27.39
N VAL A 65 -0.79 -1.26 -26.44
CA VAL A 65 -0.38 -1.03 -25.04
C VAL A 65 -1.13 -1.99 -24.10
N ILE A 66 -0.70 -3.25 -24.08
CA ILE A 66 -0.97 -4.16 -22.95
C ILE A 66 0.38 -4.42 -22.30
N MET A 67 0.75 -3.58 -21.33
CA MET A 67 1.98 -3.73 -20.56
C MET A 67 1.69 -4.64 -19.37
N LYS A 68 2.11 -5.91 -19.43
CA LYS A 68 2.09 -6.83 -18.29
C LYS A 68 3.29 -6.52 -17.38
N ARG A 69 3.04 -6.19 -16.10
CA ARG A 69 4.04 -6.22 -15.03
C ARG A 69 3.54 -7.03 -13.83
N ASN A 70 4.45 -7.81 -13.25
CA ASN A 70 4.20 -8.76 -12.17
C ASN A 70 4.14 -8.08 -10.78
N MET A 71 3.53 -8.79 -9.82
CA MET A 71 3.29 -8.41 -8.42
C MET A 71 4.54 -7.86 -7.72
N LEU A 72 4.39 -6.76 -6.97
CA LEU A 72 5.46 -6.09 -6.23
C LEU A 72 5.19 -6.20 -4.73
N LEU A 73 6.14 -6.77 -3.98
CA LEU A 73 6.22 -6.62 -2.52
C LEU A 73 7.16 -5.46 -2.24
N ILE A 74 6.69 -4.44 -1.51
CA ILE A 74 7.50 -3.29 -1.09
C ILE A 74 7.79 -3.46 0.40
N PHE A 75 9.07 -3.51 0.75
CA PHE A 75 9.55 -3.43 2.12
C PHE A 75 9.86 -1.96 2.43
N TRP A 76 9.34 -1.44 3.55
CA TRP A 76 9.75 -0.15 4.10
C TRP A 76 10.90 -0.44 5.07
N GLU A 77 12.12 -0.04 4.69
CA GLU A 77 13.29 0.01 5.58
C GLU A 77 13.45 1.41 6.17
#